data_AF-A0A538U5K8-F1
#
_entry.id   AF-A0A538U5K8-F1
#
_cell.length_a   1.000
_cell.length_b   1.000
_cell.length_c   1.000
_cell.angle_alpha   90.00
_cell.angle_beta   90.00
_cell.angle_gamma   90.00
#
_symmetry.space_group_name_H-M   'P 1'
#
loop_
_entity.id
_entity.type
_entity.pdbx_description
1 polymer ?
#
loop_
_entity_poly.entity_id
_entity_poly.type
_entity_poly.pdbx_seq_one_letter_code
_entity_poly.pdbx_strand_id
1 'polypeptide(L)' 'MTADQVKAWLPGGVWQGSRLSPGGVFALMGTTVSPGFDPADFELAARATLLATHPEHRDPIIALTR' A
#
# COMPACT_ATOMS: atom_id res chain seq x y z
N MET A 1 7.66 9.22 -12.52
CA MET A 1 8.54 8.59 -11.52
C MET A 1 9.78 8.10 -12.24
N THR A 2 10.88 8.83 -12.11
CA THR A 2 12.20 8.46 -12.61
C THR A 2 13.00 7.84 -11.46
N ALA A 3 13.80 6.82 -11.78
CA ALA A 3 14.60 5.94 -10.91
C ALA A 3 13.82 4.80 -10.22
N ASP A 4 14.18 3.56 -10.56
CA ASP A 4 13.80 2.34 -9.85
C ASP A 4 14.35 2.39 -8.42
N GLN A 5 13.59 2.99 -7.51
CA GLN A 5 13.94 2.98 -6.09
C GLN A 5 13.81 1.54 -5.58
N VAL A 6 14.96 0.90 -5.39
CA VAL A 6 15.06 -0.49 -4.89
C VAL A 6 14.56 -0.62 -3.43
N LYS A 7 14.41 0.51 -2.71
CA LYS A 7 13.98 0.57 -1.31
C LYS A 7 13.06 1.75 -1.09
N ALA A 8 11.98 1.54 -0.33
CA ALA A 8 11.06 2.58 0.11
C ALA A 8 10.86 2.49 1.63
N TRP A 9 10.82 3.65 2.29
CA TRP A 9 10.50 3.77 3.72
C TRP A 9 9.09 4.33 3.86
N LEU A 10 8.26 3.67 4.68
CA LEU A 10 6.89 4.09 4.93
C LEU A 10 6.75 4.37 6.43
N PRO A 11 6.30 5.56 6.83
CA PRO A 11 6.04 5.85 8.24
C PRO A 11 4.84 5.04 8.74
N GLY A 12 4.79 4.78 10.05
CA GLY A 12 3.60 4.19 10.67
C GLY A 12 2.37 5.09 10.50
N GLY A 13 1.19 4.48 10.41
CA GLY A 13 -0.08 5.21 10.27
C GLY A 13 -0.44 5.65 8.84
N VAL A 14 0.26 5.14 7.82
CA VAL A 14 -0.11 5.37 6.41
C VAL A 14 -0.64 4.09 5.76
N TRP A 15 -1.58 4.25 4.84
CA TRP A 15 -2.06 3.14 4.02
C TRP A 15 -1.03 2.75 2.97
N GLN A 16 -0.75 1.45 2.88
CA GLN A 16 0.14 0.87 1.88
C GLN A 16 -0.60 -0.15 1.02
N GLY A 17 -0.43 -0.03 -0.31
CA GLY A 17 -0.84 -1.02 -1.29
C GLY A 17 0.06 -0.96 -2.51
N SER A 18 0.16 -2.06 -3.26
CA SER A 18 1.03 -2.13 -4.44
C SER A 18 0.34 -2.84 -5.60
N ARG A 19 0.71 -2.45 -6.82
CA ARG A 19 0.32 -3.11 -8.07
C ARG A 19 1.52 -3.12 -9.02
N LEU A 20 1.54 -4.07 -9.95
CA LEU A 20 2.53 -4.08 -11.01
C LEU A 20 2.37 -2.85 -11.92
N SER A 21 3.50 -2.32 -12.40
CA SER A 21 3.51 -1.34 -13.47
C SER A 21 2.87 -1.93 -14.74
N PRO A 22 2.33 -1.10 -15.65
CA PRO A 22 1.79 -1.59 -16.92
C PRO A 22 2.77 -2.50 -17.65
N GLY A 23 2.32 -3.69 -18.05
CA GLY A 23 3.14 -4.72 -18.69
C GLY A 23 3.96 -5.61 -17.72
N GLY A 24 3.93 -5.33 -16.42
CA GLY A 24 4.56 -6.17 -15.41
C GLY A 24 3.81 -7.49 -15.23
N VAL A 25 4.57 -8.59 -15.14
CA VAL A 25 4.02 -9.95 -14.96
C VAL A 25 4.18 -10.42 -13.51
N PHE A 26 5.26 -10.02 -12.85
CA PHE A 26 5.59 -10.44 -11.49
C PHE A 26 6.48 -9.41 -10.79
N ALA A 27 6.41 -9.37 -9.45
CA ALA A 27 7.33 -8.66 -8.59
C ALA A 27 7.62 -9.48 -7.33
N LEU A 28 8.89 -9.54 -6.94
CA LEU A 28 9.34 -10.10 -5.66
C LEU A 28 9.82 -8.96 -4.78
N MET A 29 9.27 -8.85 -3.57
CA MET A 29 9.61 -7.80 -2.62
C MET A 29 9.80 -8.40 -1.22
N GLY A 30 10.70 -7.80 -0.45
CA GLY A 30 10.81 -8.03 0.99
C GLY A 30 10.31 -6.82 1.76
N THR A 31 9.73 -7.04 2.93
CA THR A 31 9.30 -5.96 3.83
C THR A 31 9.85 -6.22 5.22
N THR A 32 10.60 -5.26 5.74
CA THR A 32 11.05 -5.23 7.13
C THR A 32 10.24 -4.18 7.87
N VAL A 33 9.68 -4.55 9.02
CA VAL A 33 8.89 -3.67 9.87
C VAL A 33 9.65 -3.44 11.18
N SER A 34 9.62 -2.22 11.71
CA SER A 34 10.20 -1.86 13.00
C SER A 34 9.28 -0.89 13.73
N PRO A 35 8.80 -1.19 14.95
CA PRO A 35 8.98 -2.45 15.72
C PRO A 35 8.51 -3.71 14.98
N GLY A 36 8.87 -4.89 15.51
CA GLY A 36 8.50 -6.17 14.90
C GLY A 36 6.99 -6.27 14.64
N PHE A 37 6.61 -7.00 13.60
CA PHE A 37 5.19 -7.15 13.21
C PHE A 37 4.37 -7.80 14.33
N ASP A 38 3.26 -7.16 14.69
CA ASP A 38 2.22 -7.68 15.58
C ASP A 38 0.86 -7.66 14.85
N PRO A 39 0.07 -8.75 14.86
CA PRO A 39 -1.29 -8.74 14.32
C PRO A 39 -2.21 -7.65 14.89
N ALA A 40 -1.96 -7.19 16.12
CA ALA A 40 -2.70 -6.09 16.73
C ALA A 40 -2.45 -4.73 16.04
N ASP A 41 -1.31 -4.59 15.34
CA ASP A 41 -0.93 -3.38 14.61
C ASP A 41 -1.31 -3.46 13.12
N PHE A 42 -1.91 -4.58 12.67
CA PHE A 42 -2.32 -4.78 11.28
C PHE A 42 -3.80 -4.48 11.07
N GLU A 43 -4.09 -3.57 10.14
CA GLU A 43 -5.44 -3.29 9.69
C GLU A 43 -5.59 -3.54 8.19
N LEU A 44 -6.62 -4.31 7.80
CA LEU A 44 -6.99 -4.47 6.40
C LEU A 44 -7.99 -3.37 6.01
N ALA A 45 -7.62 -2.53 5.05
CA ALA A 45 -8.44 -1.41 4.63
C ALA A 45 -9.81 -1.85 4.06
N ALA A 46 -10.87 -1.20 4.55
CA ALA A 46 -12.21 -1.29 3.96
C ALA A 46 -12.41 -0.18 2.91
N ARG A 47 -12.77 -0.56 1.68
CA ARG A 47 -12.96 0.38 0.55
C ARG A 47 -13.90 1.53 0.91
N ALA A 48 -15.06 1.22 1.48
CA ALA A 48 -16.08 2.21 1.82
C ALA A 48 -15.54 3.26 2.80
N THR A 49 -14.83 2.81 3.85
CA THR A 49 -14.19 3.69 4.85
C THR A 49 -13.13 4.59 4.21
N LEU A 50 -12.28 4.03 3.35
CA LEU A 50 -11.25 4.82 2.65
C LEU A 50 -11.84 5.84 1.70
N LEU A 51 -12.86 5.49 0.92
CA LEU A 51 -13.52 6.43 0.02
C LEU A 51 -14.25 7.56 0.75
N ALA A 52 -14.76 7.29 1.95
CA ALA A 52 -15.39 8.31 2.80
C ALA A 52 -14.36 9.28 3.42
N THR A 53 -13.17 8.79 3.75
CA THR A 53 -12.13 9.55 4.48
C THR A 53 -11.08 10.19 3.56
N HIS A 54 -10.84 9.62 2.38
CA HIS A 54 -9.83 10.03 1.41
C HIS A 54 -10.44 10.06 -0.02
N PRO A 55 -11.53 10.80 -0.25
CA PRO A 55 -12.24 10.80 -1.54
C PRO A 55 -11.35 11.25 -2.72
N GLU A 56 -10.33 12.06 -2.48
CA GLU A 56 -9.33 12.51 -3.46
C GLU A 56 -8.45 11.37 -4.00
N HIS A 57 -8.37 10.24 -3.29
CA HIS A 57 -7.61 9.06 -3.66
C HIS A 57 -8.48 7.92 -4.22
N ARG A 58 -9.69 8.25 -4.73
CA ARG A 58 -10.68 7.28 -5.21
C ARG A 58 -10.11 6.19 -6.13
N ASP A 59 -9.38 6.57 -7.17
CA ASP A 59 -8.90 5.64 -8.18
C ASP A 59 -7.91 4.59 -7.63
N PRO A 60 -6.83 4.95 -6.91
CA PRO A 60 -5.98 3.96 -6.28
C PRO A 60 -6.70 3.15 -5.19
N ILE A 61 -7.62 3.76 -4.43
CA ILE A 61 -8.42 3.01 -3.43
C ILE A 61 -9.23 1.92 -4.13
N ILE A 62 -9.98 2.25 -5.20
CA ILE A 62 -10.76 1.26 -5.95
C ILE A 62 -9.84 0.18 -6.53
N ALA A 63 -8.68 0.56 -7.07
CA ALA A 63 -7.75 -0.38 -7.70
C ALA A 63 -7.09 -1.36 -6.72
N LEU A 64 -6.92 -0.98 -5.45
CA LEU A 64 -6.14 -1.74 -4.45
C LEU A 64 -6.99 -2.38 -3.34
N THR A 65 -8.30 -2.16 -3.33
CA THR A 65 -9.23 -2.72 -2.33
C THR A 65 -10.36 -3.50 -3.00
N ARG A 66 -11.22 -4.15 -2.21
CA ARG A 66 -12.47 -4.79 -2.67
C ARG A 66 -13.68 -4.16 -2.00
#